data_AF-A0A4R6AMF2-F1
#
_entry.id   AF-A0A4R6AMF2-F1
#
_cell.length_a   1.000
_cell.length_b   1.000
_cell.length_c   1.000
_cell.angle_alpha   90.00
_cell.angle_beta   90.00
_cell.angle_gamma   90.00
#
_symmetry.space_group_name_H-M   'P 1'
#
loop_
_entity.id
_entity.type
_entity.pdbx_description
1 polymer ?
#
loop_
_entity_poly.entity_id
_entity_poly.type
_entity_poly.pdbx_seq_one_letter_code
_entity_poly.pdbx_strand_id
1 'polypeptide(L)'
;MISFSNTTKSAAAWIYTAALAFLATSAAAQDGPSFDCAKAESSVEELLCDDPALAALDRRLATTYAAAQAAASGLDAGAEDAAANLRAMQRGWIKGRDECWKAADLADCVRASYEMRAGQLTALWMLEDPVETVFWQCGNSPADELVTMRFTAEIPTLRLERGDTVAYAVQSPDSSVFYGDFGVTLTLEDGSAVLEMPQGTETRCTPR
;
A
#
# COMPACT_ATOMS: atom_id res chain seq x y z
N MET A 1 7.25 -48.67 77.75
CA MET A 1 7.71 -50.00 77.29
C MET A 1 7.30 -50.18 75.84
N ILE A 2 8.28 -50.40 74.95
CA ILE A 2 8.30 -51.34 73.80
C ILE A 2 7.16 -51.17 72.76
N SER A 3 7.35 -50.99 71.45
CA SER A 3 8.37 -51.47 70.52
C SER A 3 8.36 -50.65 69.22
N PHE A 4 9.53 -50.53 68.59
CA PHE A 4 9.70 -50.22 67.18
C PHE A 4 9.34 -51.45 66.31
N SER A 5 8.87 -51.23 65.08
CA SER A 5 9.44 -51.85 63.86
C SER A 5 8.80 -51.34 62.55
N ASN A 6 9.62 -50.60 61.80
CA ASN A 6 9.84 -50.61 60.34
C ASN A 6 8.72 -51.00 59.37
N THR A 7 8.48 -50.13 58.38
CA THR A 7 8.74 -50.50 56.97
C THR A 7 8.95 -49.25 56.10
N THR A 8 10.17 -49.05 55.63
CA THR A 8 10.50 -48.13 54.53
C THR A 8 10.10 -48.79 53.21
N LYS A 9 9.26 -48.12 52.42
CA LYS A 9 9.08 -48.42 51.00
C LYS A 9 9.51 -47.20 50.20
N SER A 10 10.58 -47.39 49.43
CA SER A 10 11.13 -46.43 48.49
C SER A 10 10.06 -45.96 47.51
N ALA A 11 9.76 -44.66 47.50
CA ALA A 11 9.00 -44.04 46.43
C ALA A 11 9.98 -43.76 45.28
N ALA A 12 9.82 -44.51 44.19
CA ALA A 12 10.51 -44.26 42.93
C ALA A 12 10.14 -42.85 42.44
N ALA A 13 11.15 -42.02 42.17
CA ALA A 13 11.00 -40.74 41.53
C ALA A 13 10.76 -40.95 40.03
N TRP A 14 9.57 -40.63 39.55
CA TRP A 14 9.26 -40.55 38.13
C TRP A 14 9.28 -39.08 37.74
N ILE A 15 10.43 -38.60 37.26
CA ILE A 15 10.52 -37.30 36.60
C ILE A 15 9.96 -37.51 35.18
N TYR A 16 8.70 -37.16 34.96
CA TYR A 16 8.15 -37.02 33.63
C TYR A 16 8.73 -35.76 32.99
N THR A 17 9.79 -35.89 32.20
CA THR A 17 10.21 -34.86 31.26
C THR A 17 9.19 -34.81 30.12
N ALA A 18 8.18 -33.95 30.27
CA ALA A 18 7.32 -33.56 29.16
C ALA A 18 8.15 -32.69 28.19
N ALA A 19 8.67 -33.30 27.14
CA ALA A 19 9.29 -32.58 26.03
C ALA A 19 8.19 -31.80 25.29
N LEU A 20 8.09 -30.50 25.55
CA LEU A 20 7.35 -29.57 24.69
C LEU A 20 8.07 -29.49 23.35
N ALA A 21 7.61 -30.28 22.38
CA ALA A 21 7.95 -30.08 20.99
C ALA A 21 7.28 -28.79 20.52
N PHE A 22 8.03 -27.69 20.52
CA PHE A 22 7.69 -26.50 19.76
C PHE A 22 7.68 -26.89 18.28
N LEU A 23 6.49 -27.17 17.74
CA LEU A 23 6.27 -27.21 16.31
C LEU A 23 6.41 -25.77 15.81
N ALA A 24 7.64 -25.38 15.46
CA ALA A 24 7.87 -24.23 14.61
C ALA A 24 7.27 -24.56 13.25
N THR A 25 6.02 -24.18 13.03
CA THR A 25 5.45 -24.09 11.68
C THR A 25 6.25 -23.02 10.94
N SER A 26 7.28 -23.44 10.22
CA SER A 26 7.92 -22.61 9.21
C SER A 26 6.82 -22.21 8.23
N ALA A 27 6.38 -20.95 8.29
CA ALA A 27 5.63 -20.38 7.19
C ALA A 27 6.53 -20.50 5.97
N ALA A 28 6.19 -21.38 5.02
CA ALA A 28 6.91 -21.46 3.76
C ALA A 28 6.86 -20.06 3.15
N ALA A 29 8.02 -19.43 3.01
CA ALA A 29 8.11 -18.19 2.25
C ALA A 29 7.55 -18.51 0.86
N GLN A 30 6.59 -17.72 0.39
CA GLN A 30 6.17 -17.81 -1.00
C GLN A 30 7.38 -17.41 -1.85
N ASP A 31 7.97 -18.37 -2.55
CA ASP A 31 9.26 -18.21 -3.25
C ASP A 31 9.15 -17.41 -4.56
N GLY A 32 7.97 -16.91 -4.93
CA GLY A 32 7.74 -16.19 -6.20
C GLY A 32 6.63 -15.14 -6.13
N PRO A 33 6.39 -14.40 -7.22
CA PRO A 33 5.37 -13.36 -7.30
C PRO A 33 3.94 -13.96 -7.21
N SER A 34 2.92 -13.10 -7.23
CA SER A 34 1.50 -13.46 -7.16
C SER A 34 0.95 -14.11 -8.45
N PHE A 35 1.80 -14.29 -9.47
CA PHE A 35 1.47 -14.94 -10.74
C PHE A 35 2.37 -16.15 -11.02
N ASP A 36 1.98 -16.95 -12.01
CA ASP A 36 2.72 -18.14 -12.44
C ASP A 36 3.91 -17.75 -13.32
N CYS A 37 5.13 -17.91 -12.79
CA CYS A 37 6.37 -17.60 -13.52
C CYS A 37 6.54 -18.38 -14.83
N ALA A 38 5.87 -19.53 -15.00
CA ALA A 38 5.89 -20.24 -16.29
C ALA A 38 5.11 -19.50 -17.39
N LYS A 39 4.37 -18.44 -17.04
CA LYS A 39 3.58 -17.58 -17.93
C LYS A 39 4.11 -16.16 -18.02
N ALA A 40 5.32 -15.89 -17.52
CA ALA A 40 5.95 -14.59 -17.71
C ALA A 40 6.13 -14.31 -19.21
N GLU A 41 5.68 -13.14 -19.66
CA GLU A 41 5.75 -12.69 -21.05
C GLU A 41 6.55 -11.39 -21.21
N SER A 42 6.78 -10.64 -20.11
CA SER A 42 7.51 -9.37 -20.12
C SER A 42 8.83 -9.45 -19.35
N SER A 43 9.80 -8.59 -19.73
CA SER A 43 11.06 -8.44 -18.98
C SER A 43 10.86 -8.08 -17.51
N VAL A 44 9.75 -7.40 -17.18
CA VAL A 44 9.38 -7.10 -15.80
C VAL A 44 8.89 -8.36 -15.08
N GLU A 45 8.08 -9.19 -15.72
CA GLU A 45 7.60 -10.45 -15.14
C GLU A 45 8.74 -11.45 -14.94
N GLU A 46 9.66 -11.56 -15.88
CA GLU A 46 10.89 -12.35 -15.73
C GLU A 46 11.71 -11.86 -14.53
N LEU A 47 11.93 -10.54 -14.42
CA LEU A 47 12.64 -9.96 -13.28
C LEU A 47 11.93 -10.23 -11.94
N LEU A 48 10.60 -10.14 -11.90
CA LEU A 48 9.81 -10.43 -10.70
C LEU A 48 9.90 -11.89 -10.27
N CYS A 49 10.15 -12.80 -11.21
CA CYS A 49 10.36 -14.21 -10.92
C CYS A 49 11.76 -14.51 -10.36
N ASP A 50 12.76 -13.73 -10.76
CA ASP A 50 14.16 -13.94 -10.37
C ASP A 50 14.60 -13.12 -9.14
N ASP A 51 13.90 -12.02 -8.82
CA ASP A 51 14.21 -11.15 -7.68
C ASP A 51 13.20 -11.36 -6.52
N PRO A 52 13.62 -11.96 -5.39
CA PRO A 52 12.73 -12.21 -4.25
C PRO A 52 12.16 -10.95 -3.59
N ALA A 53 12.87 -9.82 -3.64
CA ALA A 53 12.41 -8.57 -3.05
C ALA A 53 11.32 -7.94 -3.92
N LEU A 54 11.50 -7.93 -5.25
CA LEU A 54 10.46 -7.47 -6.17
C LEU A 54 9.25 -8.41 -6.19
N ALA A 55 9.45 -9.72 -6.08
CA ALA A 55 8.38 -10.68 -5.89
C ALA A 55 7.53 -10.38 -4.64
N ALA A 56 8.18 -9.97 -3.54
CA ALA A 56 7.48 -9.59 -2.33
C ALA A 56 6.65 -8.30 -2.50
N LEU A 57 7.15 -7.32 -3.26
CA LEU A 57 6.38 -6.12 -3.62
C LEU A 57 5.15 -6.46 -4.46
N ASP A 58 5.27 -7.40 -5.39
CA ASP A 58 4.14 -7.86 -6.19
C ASP A 58 3.05 -8.53 -5.34
N ARG A 59 3.43 -9.42 -4.42
CA ARG A 59 2.46 -10.04 -3.49
C ARG A 59 1.80 -9.01 -2.56
N ARG A 60 2.57 -8.01 -2.09
CA ARG A 60 2.02 -6.90 -1.30
C ARG A 60 0.98 -6.14 -2.11
N LEU A 61 1.31 -5.75 -3.34
CA LEU A 61 0.39 -5.02 -4.20
C LEU A 61 -0.86 -5.85 -4.55
N ALA A 62 -0.72 -7.15 -4.79
CA ALA A 62 -1.85 -8.03 -5.01
C ALA A 62 -2.83 -8.04 -3.81
N THR A 63 -2.28 -8.03 -2.59
CA THR A 63 -3.07 -7.93 -1.35
C THR A 63 -3.78 -6.57 -1.25
N THR A 64 -3.05 -5.46 -1.48
CA THR A 64 -3.63 -4.10 -1.48
C THR A 64 -4.72 -3.95 -2.54
N TYR A 65 -4.51 -4.50 -3.74
CA TYR A 65 -5.49 -4.48 -4.81
C TYR A 65 -6.75 -5.30 -4.47
N ALA A 66 -6.60 -6.46 -3.81
CA ALA A 66 -7.75 -7.23 -3.34
C ALA A 66 -8.57 -6.45 -2.30
N ALA A 67 -7.92 -5.72 -1.39
CA ALA A 67 -8.60 -4.85 -0.43
C ALA A 67 -9.32 -3.69 -1.12
N ALA A 68 -8.68 -3.03 -2.09
CA ALA A 68 -9.32 -1.99 -2.92
C ALA A 68 -10.54 -2.52 -3.67
N GLN A 69 -10.47 -3.73 -4.23
CA GLN A 69 -11.60 -4.37 -4.91
C GLN A 69 -12.75 -4.70 -3.96
N ALA A 70 -12.44 -5.13 -2.73
CA ALA A 70 -13.43 -5.35 -1.69
C ALA A 70 -14.12 -4.04 -1.29
N ALA A 71 -13.35 -2.97 -1.08
CA ALA A 71 -13.88 -1.64 -0.77
C ALA A 71 -14.78 -1.13 -1.91
N ALA A 72 -14.32 -1.23 -3.16
CA ALA A 72 -15.11 -0.84 -4.34
C ALA A 72 -16.42 -1.62 -4.46
N SER A 73 -16.38 -2.92 -4.20
CA SER A 73 -17.57 -3.79 -4.28
C SER A 73 -18.54 -3.60 -3.11
N GLY A 74 -18.10 -2.94 -2.02
CA GLY A 74 -18.89 -2.66 -0.83
C GLY A 74 -19.59 -1.31 -0.83
N LEU A 75 -19.46 -0.49 -1.89
CA LEU A 75 -20.11 0.81 -1.98
C LEU A 75 -21.64 0.69 -2.05
N ASP A 76 -22.35 1.60 -1.38
CA ASP A 76 -23.83 1.63 -1.39
C ASP A 76 -24.42 1.90 -2.78
N ALA A 77 -23.71 2.68 -3.60
CA ALA A 77 -24.08 3.01 -4.97
C ALA A 77 -22.86 2.93 -5.89
N GLY A 78 -23.06 2.47 -7.12
CA GLY A 78 -22.01 2.40 -8.14
C GLY A 78 -20.94 1.35 -7.90
N ALA A 79 -21.13 0.39 -6.99
CA ALA A 79 -20.13 -0.63 -6.65
C ALA A 79 -19.63 -1.45 -7.86
N GLU A 80 -20.53 -1.85 -8.75
CA GLU A 80 -20.15 -2.61 -9.95
C GLU A 80 -19.26 -1.80 -10.89
N ASP A 81 -19.67 -0.55 -11.18
CA ASP A 81 -18.91 0.37 -12.03
C ASP A 81 -17.56 0.72 -11.42
N ALA A 82 -17.52 0.98 -10.10
CA ALA A 82 -16.31 1.27 -9.34
C ALA A 82 -15.33 0.09 -9.41
N ALA A 83 -15.78 -1.13 -9.14
CA ALA A 83 -14.95 -2.32 -9.22
C ALA A 83 -14.53 -2.64 -10.67
N ALA A 84 -15.39 -2.39 -11.66
CA ALA A 84 -15.06 -2.57 -13.07
C ALA A 84 -13.99 -1.57 -13.55
N ASN A 85 -14.12 -0.31 -13.13
CA ASN A 85 -13.15 0.74 -13.40
C ASN A 85 -11.81 0.41 -12.73
N LEU A 86 -11.81 0.03 -11.46
CA LEU A 86 -10.59 -0.38 -10.74
C LEU A 86 -9.86 -1.53 -11.45
N ARG A 87 -10.59 -2.56 -11.92
CA ARG A 87 -10.02 -3.63 -12.75
C ARG A 87 -9.38 -3.10 -14.04
N ALA A 88 -10.04 -2.16 -14.71
CA ALA A 88 -9.52 -1.57 -15.93
C ALA A 88 -8.25 -0.74 -15.68
N MET A 89 -8.25 0.09 -14.64
CA MET A 89 -7.09 0.88 -14.22
C MET A 89 -5.91 -0.01 -13.83
N GLN A 90 -6.16 -1.12 -13.11
CA GLN A 90 -5.10 -2.05 -12.73
C GLN A 90 -4.47 -2.73 -13.96
N ARG A 91 -5.27 -3.14 -14.95
CA ARG A 91 -4.73 -3.64 -16.22
C ARG A 91 -3.92 -2.58 -16.98
N GLY A 92 -4.39 -1.34 -16.96
CA GLY A 92 -3.66 -0.20 -17.54
C GLY A 92 -2.32 0.02 -16.84
N TRP A 93 -2.30 -0.04 -15.51
CA TRP A 93 -1.09 0.07 -14.71
C TRP A 93 -0.09 -1.05 -15.01
N ILE A 94 -0.53 -2.31 -15.14
CA ILE A 94 0.36 -3.43 -15.51
C ILE A 94 1.08 -3.13 -16.84
N LYS A 95 0.34 -2.66 -17.85
CA LYS A 95 0.94 -2.27 -19.13
C LYS A 95 1.95 -1.13 -18.98
N GLY A 96 1.62 -0.12 -18.16
CA GLY A 96 2.52 1.00 -17.88
C GLY A 96 3.78 0.58 -17.12
N ARG A 97 3.65 -0.33 -16.13
CA ARG A 97 4.77 -0.95 -15.42
C ARG A 97 5.70 -1.69 -16.38
N ASP A 98 5.13 -2.44 -17.32
CA ASP A 98 5.94 -3.21 -18.27
C ASP A 98 6.81 -2.31 -19.16
N GLU A 99 6.43 -1.05 -19.40
CA GLU A 99 7.27 -0.06 -20.11
C GLU A 99 8.58 0.29 -19.38
N CYS A 100 8.78 -0.17 -18.14
CA CYS A 100 10.06 -0.09 -17.45
C CYS A 100 11.22 -0.74 -18.22
N TRP A 101 10.95 -1.60 -19.21
CA TRP A 101 11.97 -2.11 -20.15
C TRP A 101 12.76 -0.99 -20.86
N LYS A 102 12.18 0.22 -20.97
CA LYS A 102 12.82 1.40 -21.57
C LYS A 102 13.69 2.19 -20.59
N ALA A 103 13.60 1.92 -19.29
CA ALA A 103 14.34 2.65 -18.27
C ALA A 103 15.82 2.26 -18.30
N ALA A 104 16.69 3.19 -17.84
CA ALA A 104 18.11 2.90 -17.69
C ALA A 104 18.37 1.83 -16.61
N ASP A 105 17.55 1.83 -15.56
CA ASP A 105 17.53 0.81 -14.53
C ASP A 105 16.12 0.20 -14.46
N LEU A 106 16.01 -1.05 -14.91
CA LEU A 106 14.77 -1.81 -14.94
C LEU A 106 14.25 -2.06 -13.51
N ALA A 107 15.11 -2.47 -12.59
CA ALA A 107 14.71 -2.86 -11.24
C ALA A 107 14.25 -1.66 -10.42
N ASP A 108 14.94 -0.52 -10.53
CA ASP A 108 14.52 0.74 -9.90
C ASP A 108 13.15 1.20 -10.42
N CYS A 109 12.95 1.17 -11.75
CA CYS A 109 11.67 1.55 -12.35
C CYS A 109 10.52 0.65 -11.88
N VAL A 110 10.76 -0.67 -11.87
CA VAL A 110 9.77 -1.65 -11.41
C VAL A 110 9.41 -1.42 -9.96
N ARG A 111 10.41 -1.30 -9.07
CA ARG A 111 10.20 -1.00 -7.64
C ARG A 111 9.34 0.25 -7.44
N ALA A 112 9.74 1.37 -8.05
CA ALA A 112 9.03 2.63 -7.93
C ALA A 112 7.57 2.52 -8.43
N SER A 113 7.33 1.77 -9.52
CA SER A 113 5.98 1.53 -10.04
C SER A 113 5.10 0.75 -9.05
N TYR A 114 5.64 -0.26 -8.37
CA TYR A 114 4.93 -1.03 -7.35
C TYR A 114 4.61 -0.18 -6.11
N GLU A 115 5.61 0.53 -5.59
CA GLU A 115 5.48 1.37 -4.39
C GLU A 115 4.47 2.49 -4.61
N MET A 116 4.57 3.18 -5.76
CA MET A 116 3.62 4.21 -6.16
C MET A 116 2.20 3.63 -6.26
N ARG A 117 2.02 2.50 -6.93
CA ARG A 117 0.69 1.90 -7.10
C ARG A 117 0.07 1.45 -5.78
N ALA A 118 0.87 0.92 -4.86
CA ALA A 118 0.39 0.57 -3.53
C ALA A 118 -0.13 1.80 -2.78
N GLY A 119 0.66 2.90 -2.76
CA GLY A 119 0.25 4.17 -2.15
C GLY A 119 -1.02 4.75 -2.79
N GLN A 120 -1.12 4.72 -4.11
CA GLN A 120 -2.30 5.15 -4.87
C GLN A 120 -3.57 4.40 -4.43
N LEU A 121 -3.52 3.08 -4.38
CA LEU A 121 -4.66 2.26 -4.00
C LEU A 121 -5.07 2.50 -2.55
N THR A 122 -4.10 2.60 -1.64
CA THR A 122 -4.36 2.93 -0.24
C THR A 122 -5.07 4.27 -0.11
N ALA A 123 -4.58 5.32 -0.78
CA ALA A 123 -5.16 6.67 -0.70
C ALA A 123 -6.54 6.77 -1.39
N LEU A 124 -6.70 6.19 -2.58
CA LEU A 124 -7.96 6.25 -3.33
C LEU A 124 -9.09 5.44 -2.67
N TRP A 125 -8.76 4.34 -1.98
CA TRP A 125 -9.74 3.44 -1.39
C TRP A 125 -9.77 3.48 0.15
N MET A 126 -9.05 4.42 0.77
CA MET A 126 -8.99 4.59 2.23
C MET A 126 -8.70 3.26 2.95
N LEU A 127 -7.67 2.54 2.48
CA LEU A 127 -7.35 1.20 3.00
C LEU A 127 -6.63 1.20 4.35
N GLU A 128 -6.17 2.38 4.76
CA GLU A 128 -5.50 2.65 6.03
C GLU A 128 -6.05 3.98 6.58
N ASP A 129 -5.77 4.30 7.84
CA ASP A 129 -6.08 5.62 8.41
C ASP A 129 -5.01 6.63 7.99
N PRO A 130 -5.38 7.86 7.58
CA PRO A 130 -4.41 8.89 7.26
C PRO A 130 -3.71 9.38 8.52
N VAL A 131 -2.40 9.63 8.43
CA VAL A 131 -1.59 10.16 9.53
C VAL A 131 -1.81 11.65 9.76
N GLU A 132 -2.32 12.35 8.74
CA GLU A 132 -2.60 13.79 8.77
C GLU A 132 -3.77 14.06 7.83
N THR A 133 -4.69 14.91 8.27
CA THR A 133 -5.78 15.44 7.44
C THR A 133 -5.79 16.95 7.58
N VAL A 134 -5.76 17.66 6.45
CA VAL A 134 -5.80 19.13 6.43
C VAL A 134 -6.94 19.58 5.52
N PHE A 135 -7.72 20.52 6.02
CA PHE A 135 -8.79 21.20 5.30
C PHE A 135 -8.26 22.54 4.81
N TRP A 136 -8.39 22.79 3.51
CA TRP A 136 -7.89 23.99 2.87
C TRP A 136 -9.03 24.76 2.22
N GLN A 137 -9.07 26.07 2.43
CA GLN A 137 -9.80 26.98 1.56
C GLN A 137 -8.92 27.34 0.38
N CYS A 138 -9.36 27.03 -0.84
CA CYS A 138 -8.66 27.36 -2.08
C CYS A 138 -9.26 28.60 -2.75
N GLY A 139 -8.39 29.48 -3.25
CA GLY A 139 -8.80 30.72 -3.91
C GLY A 139 -9.58 31.66 -2.99
N ASN A 140 -10.60 32.32 -3.53
CA ASN A 140 -11.35 33.39 -2.83
C ASN A 140 -12.75 32.96 -2.36
N SER A 141 -13.12 31.68 -2.52
CA SER A 141 -14.44 31.17 -2.16
C SER A 141 -14.34 30.21 -0.98
N PRO A 142 -15.12 30.38 0.10
CA PRO A 142 -15.13 29.42 1.20
C PRO A 142 -15.76 28.07 0.82
N ALA A 143 -16.44 27.99 -0.33
CA ALA A 143 -17.00 26.74 -0.86
C ALA A 143 -15.99 25.94 -1.70
N ASP A 144 -14.87 26.55 -2.08
CA ASP A 144 -13.79 25.87 -2.78
C ASP A 144 -12.85 25.24 -1.75
N GLU A 145 -13.25 24.08 -1.25
CA GLU A 145 -12.53 23.33 -0.22
C GLU A 145 -11.76 22.17 -0.85
N LEU A 146 -10.47 22.09 -0.51
CA LEU A 146 -9.64 20.92 -0.76
C LEU A 146 -9.38 20.25 0.59
N VAL A 147 -9.53 18.93 0.64
CA VAL A 147 -9.09 18.12 1.78
C VAL A 147 -7.93 17.26 1.34
N THR A 148 -6.82 17.33 2.08
CA THR A 148 -5.66 16.46 1.84
C THR A 148 -5.52 15.49 3.00
N MET A 149 -5.50 14.19 2.70
CA MET A 149 -5.25 13.14 3.69
C MET A 149 -3.94 12.43 3.35
N ARG A 150 -2.99 12.41 4.28
CA ARG A 150 -1.64 11.87 4.09
C ARG A 150 -1.52 10.44 4.58
N PHE A 151 -0.86 9.61 3.78
CA PHE A 151 -0.52 8.23 4.11
C PHE A 151 1.01 8.05 4.11
N THR A 152 1.53 7.35 5.13
CA THR A 152 2.96 7.00 5.25
C THR A 152 3.26 5.71 4.49
N ALA A 153 2.96 5.70 3.19
CA ALA A 153 3.45 4.66 2.29
C ALA A 153 4.97 4.83 2.06
N GLU A 154 5.60 3.85 1.39
CA GLU A 154 7.03 3.92 1.03
C GLU A 154 7.35 5.22 0.29
N ILE A 155 6.46 5.62 -0.62
CA ILE A 155 6.41 6.97 -1.17
C ILE A 155 5.20 7.69 -0.55
N PRO A 156 5.40 8.80 0.20
CA PRO A 156 4.29 9.51 0.80
C PRO A 156 3.25 9.90 -0.23
N THR A 157 2.00 9.56 0.06
CA THR A 157 0.88 9.73 -0.86
C THR A 157 -0.23 10.52 -0.18
N LEU A 158 -0.85 11.42 -0.93
CA LEU A 158 -2.02 12.17 -0.51
C LEU A 158 -3.25 11.62 -1.23
N ARG A 159 -4.36 11.51 -0.50
CA ARG A 159 -5.69 11.57 -1.08
C ARG A 159 -6.11 13.04 -1.13
N LEU A 160 -6.67 13.44 -2.26
CA LEU A 160 -7.18 14.78 -2.51
C LEU A 160 -8.69 14.68 -2.71
N GLU A 161 -9.47 15.37 -1.89
CA GLU A 161 -10.92 15.49 -2.07
C GLU A 161 -11.28 16.95 -2.33
N ARG A 162 -11.99 17.22 -3.43
CA ARG A 162 -12.44 18.58 -3.79
C ARG A 162 -13.81 18.49 -4.45
N GLY A 163 -14.84 18.95 -3.75
CA GLY A 163 -16.24 18.70 -4.14
C GLY A 163 -16.52 17.20 -4.24
N ASP A 164 -17.13 16.75 -5.33
CA ASP A 164 -17.42 15.33 -5.58
C ASP A 164 -16.23 14.57 -6.20
N THR A 165 -15.06 15.21 -6.33
CA THR A 165 -13.88 14.60 -6.94
C THR A 165 -12.94 14.06 -5.89
N VAL A 166 -12.51 12.82 -6.10
CA VAL A 166 -11.43 12.17 -5.36
C VAL A 166 -10.27 11.93 -6.31
N ALA A 167 -9.08 12.32 -5.89
CA ALA A 167 -7.83 12.05 -6.59
C ALA A 167 -6.74 11.63 -5.59
N TYR A 168 -5.57 11.33 -6.11
CA TYR A 168 -4.36 11.12 -5.31
C TYR A 168 -3.23 11.99 -5.84
N ALA A 169 -2.20 12.20 -5.03
CA ALA A 169 -0.93 12.75 -5.49
C ALA A 169 0.23 12.12 -4.70
N VAL A 170 1.32 11.81 -5.39
CA VAL A 170 2.49 11.11 -4.84
C VAL A 170 3.65 12.09 -4.71
N GLN A 171 4.35 12.04 -3.58
CA GLN A 171 5.47 12.95 -3.33
C GLN A 171 6.63 12.66 -4.26
N SER A 172 7.20 13.70 -4.86
CA SER A 172 8.49 13.62 -5.51
C SER A 172 9.60 13.53 -4.46
N PRO A 173 10.63 12.69 -4.65
CA PRO A 173 11.68 12.44 -3.66
C PRO A 173 12.24 13.72 -3.04
N ASP A 174 12.30 13.75 -1.70
CA ASP A 174 12.86 14.84 -0.89
C ASP A 174 12.32 16.25 -1.20
N SER A 175 11.12 16.35 -1.76
CA SER A 175 10.51 17.61 -2.17
C SER A 175 9.17 17.85 -1.46
N SER A 176 8.67 19.09 -1.46
CA SER A 176 7.31 19.38 -1.02
C SER A 176 6.26 19.26 -2.13
N VAL A 177 6.65 18.73 -3.30
CA VAL A 177 5.83 18.65 -4.51
C VAL A 177 5.21 17.26 -4.62
N PHE A 178 3.90 17.22 -4.83
CA PHE A 178 3.12 16.01 -5.06
C PHE A 178 2.55 16.02 -6.46
N TYR A 179 2.74 14.93 -7.20
CA TYR A 179 2.23 14.76 -8.56
C TYR A 179 1.01 13.83 -8.55
N GLY A 180 -0.12 14.34 -9.04
CA GLY A 180 -1.32 13.57 -9.32
C GLY A 180 -1.44 13.18 -10.79
N ASP A 181 -2.58 12.61 -11.15
CA ASP A 181 -2.86 12.23 -12.53
C ASP A 181 -2.93 13.46 -13.46
N PHE A 182 -2.59 13.23 -14.74
CA PHE A 182 -2.77 14.17 -15.85
C PHE A 182 -2.12 15.55 -15.69
N GLY A 183 -1.07 15.68 -14.88
CA GLY A 183 -0.34 16.94 -14.70
C GLY A 183 -0.88 17.82 -13.57
N VAL A 184 -1.75 17.29 -12.71
CA VAL A 184 -2.10 17.95 -11.45
C VAL A 184 -0.88 17.94 -10.53
N THR A 185 -0.53 19.09 -9.98
CA THR A 185 0.56 19.22 -9.00
C THR A 185 0.03 19.90 -7.74
N LEU A 186 0.44 19.42 -6.57
CA LEU A 186 0.20 20.07 -5.29
C LEU A 186 1.54 20.32 -4.60
N THR A 187 1.87 21.59 -4.36
CA THR A 187 3.06 21.97 -3.60
C THR A 187 2.64 22.36 -2.20
N LEU A 188 3.18 21.68 -1.19
CA LEU A 188 3.00 22.06 0.21
C LEU A 188 4.05 23.12 0.59
N GLU A 189 3.60 24.22 1.17
CA GLU A 189 4.43 25.31 1.67
C GLU A 189 4.24 25.43 3.19
N ASP A 190 5.04 26.27 3.84
CA ASP A 190 4.83 26.58 5.25
C ASP A 190 3.48 27.30 5.45
N GLY A 191 2.52 26.61 6.06
CA GLY A 191 1.18 27.12 6.33
C GLY A 191 0.27 27.33 5.10
N SER A 192 0.61 26.82 3.92
CA SER A 192 -0.27 26.89 2.74
C SER A 192 0.00 25.77 1.73
N ALA A 193 -0.83 25.68 0.70
CA ALA A 193 -0.61 24.79 -0.44
C ALA A 193 -0.88 25.51 -1.76
N VAL A 194 -0.23 25.08 -2.83
CA VAL A 194 -0.48 25.57 -4.20
C VAL A 194 -0.91 24.39 -5.06
N LEU A 195 -2.16 24.42 -5.52
CA LEU A 195 -2.72 23.44 -6.45
C LEU A 195 -2.60 23.97 -7.87
N GLU A 196 -1.87 23.27 -8.72
CA GLU A 196 -1.74 23.56 -10.15
C GLU A 196 -2.52 22.52 -10.95
N MET A 197 -3.46 23.00 -11.77
CA MET A 197 -4.22 22.16 -12.70
C MET A 197 -3.46 21.98 -14.02
N PRO A 198 -3.74 20.93 -14.82
CA PRO A 198 -2.99 20.61 -16.05
C PRO A 198 -2.86 21.75 -17.07
N GLN A 199 -3.83 22.66 -17.08
CA GLN A 199 -3.84 23.87 -17.92
C GLN A 199 -2.98 25.03 -17.38
N GLY A 200 -2.17 24.81 -16.34
CA GLY A 200 -1.30 25.80 -15.70
C GLY A 200 -2.03 26.81 -14.82
N THR A 201 -3.27 26.50 -14.40
CA THR A 201 -4.00 27.36 -13.45
C THR A 201 -3.58 27.03 -12.03
N GLU A 202 -2.85 27.94 -11.40
CA GLU A 202 -2.47 27.84 -9.99
C GLU A 202 -3.56 28.41 -9.08
N THR A 203 -3.85 27.69 -8.00
CA THR A 203 -4.76 28.13 -6.93
C THR A 203 -4.04 27.97 -5.59
N ARG A 204 -3.88 29.08 -4.87
CA ARG A 204 -3.38 29.04 -3.49
C ARG A 204 -4.48 28.59 -2.55
N CYS A 205 -4.12 27.73 -1.61
CA CYS A 205 -5.00 27.19 -0.60
C CYS A 205 -4.40 27.45 0.80
N THR A 206 -5.23 27.91 1.73
CA THR A 206 -4.84 28.19 3.12
C THR A 206 -5.61 27.30 4.08
N PRO A 207 -5.01 26.87 5.20
CA PRO A 207 -5.70 26.08 6.21
C PRO A 207 -7.00 26.75 6.69
N ARG A 208 -8.04 25.94 6.91
CA ARG A 208 -9.34 26.36 7.43
C ARG A 208 -9.53 25.95 8.89
#